data_AF-A0AAW1JL85-F1
#
_entry.id   AF-A0AAW1JL85-F1
#
_cell.length_a   1.000
_cell.length_b   1.000
_cell.length_c   1.000
_cell.angle_alpha   90.00
_cell.angle_beta   90.00
_cell.angle_gamma   90.00
#
_symmetry.space_group_name_H-M   'P 1'
#
loop_
_entity.id
_entity.type
_entity.pdbx_description
1 polymer ?
#
loop_
_entity_poly.entity_id
_entity_poly.type
_entity_poly.pdbx_seq_one_letter_code
_entity_poly.pdbx_strand_id
1 'polypeptide(L)'
;MGGIQPRTIMTDQSHAMSTAIANCFPKSKHRLCVWHLFKNSSAHLGHLKDKLGFNKLFSRILKRCHSEEELEHCWKRLTMKNNCAHHPWLTRLYELREKLCCAYGKDYFSGGVLSSQRSESTNNSICKRLSKMTTLCDFYDIFGTILKFGSKIYTIGAYKRFENEFVKAMSYKHKIVPSIDDTLCYYVYTERMDEFSNVVSFDPSTNCACCT
;
A
#
# COMPACT_ATOMS: atom_id res chain seq x y z
N MET A 1 10.84 5.82 15.44
CA MET A 1 12.00 5.02 14.99
C MET A 1 13.24 5.86 15.24
N GLY A 2 14.27 5.34 15.90
CA GLY A 2 15.39 6.13 16.45
C GLY A 2 16.36 6.72 15.43
N GLY A 3 15.88 7.52 14.47
CA GLY A 3 16.69 8.27 13.50
C GLY A 3 17.38 7.43 12.40
N ILE A 4 17.30 6.10 12.46
CA ILE A 4 17.96 5.21 11.49
C ILE A 4 17.02 4.93 10.32
N GLN A 5 17.47 5.23 9.10
CA GLN A 5 16.72 4.91 7.89
C GLN A 5 16.66 3.39 7.62
N PRO A 6 15.58 2.87 7.02
CA PRO A 6 15.48 1.46 6.63
C PRO A 6 16.58 1.06 5.64
N ARG A 7 17.07 -0.18 5.67
CA ARG A 7 18.01 -0.66 4.62
C ARG A 7 17.32 -0.91 3.28
N THR A 8 16.10 -1.45 3.33
CA THR A 8 15.32 -1.83 2.15
C THR A 8 13.90 -1.30 2.31
N ILE A 9 13.35 -0.69 1.25
CA ILE A 9 11.98 -0.19 1.19
C ILE A 9 11.31 -0.82 -0.02
N MET A 10 10.14 -1.44 0.18
CA MET A 10 9.37 -2.05 -0.90
C MET A 10 8.06 -1.31 -1.09
N THR A 11 7.75 -0.91 -2.33
CA THR A 11 6.49 -0.25 -2.69
C THR A 11 5.93 -0.81 -3.99
N ASP A 12 4.76 -0.33 -4.40
CA ASP A 12 4.26 -0.49 -5.76
C ASP A 12 5.06 0.33 -6.79
N GLN A 13 4.62 0.30 -8.05
CA GLN A 13 5.22 1.02 -9.17
C GLN A 13 4.78 2.51 -9.22
N SER A 14 4.86 3.21 -8.08
CA SER A 14 4.56 4.65 -8.00
C SER A 14 5.80 5.51 -8.22
N HIS A 15 5.75 6.38 -9.22
CA HIS A 15 6.83 7.33 -9.50
C HIS A 15 7.04 8.32 -8.34
N ALA A 16 5.95 8.84 -7.78
CA ALA A 16 6.01 9.74 -6.63
C ALA A 16 6.70 9.09 -5.42
N MET A 17 6.38 7.82 -5.12
CA MET A 17 7.04 7.08 -4.05
C MET A 17 8.52 6.84 -4.34
N SER A 18 8.87 6.50 -5.58
CA SER A 18 10.28 6.34 -5.98
C SER A 18 11.08 7.62 -5.74
N THR A 19 10.54 8.78 -6.11
CA THR A 19 11.18 10.09 -5.92
C THR A 19 11.28 10.46 -4.45
N ALA A 20 10.20 10.28 -3.69
CA ALA A 20 10.19 10.55 -2.25
C ALA A 20 11.20 9.67 -1.49
N ILE A 21 11.30 8.38 -1.82
CA ILE A 21 12.28 7.48 -1.21
C ILE A 21 13.72 7.92 -1.54
N ALA A 22 14.00 8.30 -2.78
CA ALA A 22 15.32 8.78 -3.17
C ALA A 22 15.72 10.04 -2.38
N ASN A 23 14.77 10.94 -2.14
CA ASN A 23 15.02 12.20 -1.42
C ASN A 23 15.11 12.01 0.10
N CYS A 24 14.16 11.28 0.70
CA CYS A 24 14.07 11.14 2.15
C CYS A 24 14.97 10.03 2.70
N PHE A 25 15.25 9.00 1.90
CA PHE A 25 16.00 7.81 2.32
C PHE A 25 17.06 7.40 1.28
N PRO A 26 18.05 8.27 0.98
CA PRO A 26 18.99 8.07 -0.13
C PRO A 26 19.84 6.80 -0.01
N LYS A 27 20.14 6.35 1.22
CA LYS A 27 20.90 5.09 1.44
C LYS A 27 20.02 3.82 1.43
N SER A 28 18.70 3.94 1.25
CA SER A 28 17.78 2.81 1.25
C SER A 28 17.66 2.23 -0.15
N LYS A 29 17.67 0.90 -0.23
CA LYS A 29 17.43 0.20 -1.49
C LYS A 29 15.94 0.10 -1.76
N HIS A 30 15.50 0.68 -2.87
CA HIS A 30 14.09 0.64 -3.29
C HIS A 30 13.82 -0.61 -4.12
N ARG A 31 12.86 -1.44 -3.68
CA ARG A 31 12.36 -2.60 -4.43
C ARG A 31 10.91 -2.42 -4.84
N LEU A 32 10.57 -2.99 -5.99
CA LEU A 32 9.18 -3.10 -6.44
C LEU A 32 8.55 -4.37 -5.88
N CYS A 33 7.30 -4.24 -5.44
CA CYS A 33 6.50 -5.32 -4.94
C CYS A 33 6.05 -6.23 -6.10
N VAL A 34 6.47 -7.49 -6.07
CA VAL A 34 6.17 -8.47 -7.14
C VAL A 34 4.67 -8.69 -7.31
N TRP A 35 3.90 -8.70 -6.22
CA TRP A 35 2.44 -8.86 -6.30
C TRP A 35 1.76 -7.73 -7.10
N HIS A 36 2.12 -6.47 -6.83
CA HIS A 36 1.63 -5.32 -7.58
C HIS A 36 2.08 -5.37 -9.04
N LEU A 37 3.29 -5.85 -9.33
CA LEU A 37 3.74 -6.06 -10.72
C LEU A 37 2.86 -7.08 -11.46
N PHE A 38 2.45 -8.18 -10.81
CA PHE A 38 1.49 -9.13 -11.38
C PHE A 38 0.09 -8.54 -11.57
N LYS A 39 -0.37 -7.72 -10.62
CA LYS A 39 -1.66 -7.05 -10.73
C LYS A 39 -1.63 -6.05 -11.90
N ASN A 40 -0.58 -5.24 -12.01
CA ASN A 40 -0.41 -4.27 -13.08
C ASN A 40 -0.21 -4.95 -14.44
N SER A 41 0.46 -6.10 -14.49
CA SER A 41 0.64 -6.85 -15.74
C SER A 41 -0.71 -7.25 -16.36
N SER A 42 -1.72 -7.55 -15.52
CA SER A 42 -3.07 -7.88 -16.00
C SER A 42 -3.75 -6.72 -16.72
N ALA A 43 -3.48 -5.48 -16.30
CA ALA A 43 -4.03 -4.27 -16.92
C ALA A 43 -3.28 -3.87 -18.20
N HIS A 44 -1.97 -4.11 -18.26
CA HIS A 44 -1.13 -3.65 -19.38
C HIS A 44 -0.90 -4.67 -20.48
N LEU A 45 -0.94 -5.97 -20.17
CA LEU A 45 -0.58 -7.02 -21.13
C LEU A 45 -1.77 -7.61 -21.88
N GLY A 46 -3.00 -7.39 -21.40
CA GLY A 46 -4.20 -7.93 -22.02
C GLY A 46 -4.08 -9.43 -22.34
N HIS A 47 -4.30 -9.80 -23.60
CA HIS A 47 -4.23 -11.17 -24.11
C HIS A 47 -2.82 -11.80 -24.09
N LEU A 48 -1.75 -11.02 -23.95
CA LEU A 48 -0.38 -11.57 -23.91
C LEU A 48 -0.17 -12.46 -22.68
N LYS A 49 -0.87 -12.18 -21.57
CA LYS A 49 -0.78 -12.96 -20.33
C LYS A 49 -1.41 -14.36 -20.47
N ASP A 50 -2.34 -14.50 -21.40
CA ASP A 50 -3.09 -15.75 -21.64
C ASP A 50 -2.31 -16.71 -22.55
N LYS A 51 -1.25 -16.22 -23.20
CA LYS A 51 -0.35 -17.07 -24.00
C LYS A 51 0.33 -18.14 -23.13
N LEU A 52 0.36 -19.36 -23.66
CA LEU A 52 0.85 -20.54 -22.94
C LEU A 52 2.29 -20.35 -22.43
N GLY A 53 2.43 -20.39 -21.11
CA GLY A 53 3.71 -20.30 -20.41
C GLY A 53 4.22 -18.87 -20.16
N PHE A 54 3.48 -17.82 -20.56
CA PHE A 54 3.85 -16.43 -20.26
C PHE A 54 3.96 -16.20 -18.75
N ASN A 55 2.89 -16.47 -18.00
CA ASN A 55 2.87 -16.28 -16.55
C ASN A 55 3.94 -17.11 -15.82
N LYS A 56 4.27 -18.30 -16.34
CA LYS A 56 5.33 -19.15 -15.78
C LYS A 56 6.72 -18.51 -15.97
N LEU A 57 7.02 -18.03 -17.17
CA LEU A 57 8.29 -17.33 -17.47
C LEU A 57 8.37 -15.99 -16.73
N PHE A 58 7.29 -15.21 -16.75
CA PHE A 58 7.19 -13.93 -16.06
C PHE A 58 7.38 -14.10 -14.54
N SER A 59 6.77 -15.13 -13.94
CA SER A 59 7.01 -15.47 -12.53
C SER A 59 8.41 -15.95 -12.23
N ARG A 60 9.07 -16.63 -13.18
CA ARG A 60 10.47 -17.03 -13.00
C ARG A 60 11.36 -15.80 -12.97
N ILE A 61 11.18 -14.88 -13.91
CA ILE A 61 11.91 -13.61 -13.99
C ILE A 61 11.80 -12.83 -12.68
N LEU A 62 10.59 -12.65 -12.16
CA LEU A 62 10.36 -11.82 -10.98
C LEU A 62 10.81 -12.46 -9.65
N LYS A 63 10.87 -13.80 -9.56
CA LYS A 63 11.04 -14.50 -8.27
C LYS A 63 12.25 -15.42 -8.18
N ARG A 64 12.80 -15.87 -9.32
CA ARG A 64 13.70 -17.03 -9.38
C ARG A 64 14.94 -16.85 -10.26
N CYS A 65 15.11 -15.70 -10.91
CA CYS A 65 16.37 -15.35 -11.57
C CYS A 65 17.35 -14.78 -10.55
N HIS A 66 18.46 -15.48 -10.33
CA HIS A 66 19.47 -15.12 -9.33
C HIS A 66 20.77 -14.62 -9.95
N SER A 67 20.92 -14.67 -11.27
CA SER A 67 22.02 -14.04 -12.01
C SER A 67 21.49 -13.14 -13.11
N GLU A 68 22.33 -12.20 -13.55
CA GLU A 68 21.98 -11.30 -14.65
C GLU A 68 21.84 -12.09 -15.96
N GLU A 69 22.68 -13.10 -16.17
CA GLU A 69 22.63 -13.98 -17.34
C GLU A 69 21.32 -14.79 -17.38
N GLU A 70 20.86 -15.31 -16.24
CA GLU A 70 19.58 -15.99 -16.13
C GLU A 70 18.41 -15.06 -16.43
N LEU A 71 18.49 -13.81 -15.95
CA LEU A 71 17.49 -12.79 -16.23
C LEU A 71 17.44 -12.49 -17.72
N GLU A 72 18.57 -12.18 -18.34
CA GLU A 72 18.68 -11.89 -19.77
C GLU A 72 18.16 -13.03 -20.63
N HIS A 73 18.55 -14.26 -20.31
CA HIS A 73 18.08 -15.44 -21.01
C HIS A 73 16.56 -15.60 -20.88
N CYS A 74 16.01 -15.49 -19.67
CA CYS A 74 14.56 -15.62 -19.46
C CYS A 74 13.78 -14.47 -20.10
N TRP A 75 14.32 -13.25 -20.07
CA TRP A 75 13.70 -12.06 -20.64
C TRP A 75 13.62 -12.16 -22.17
N LYS A 76 14.73 -12.48 -22.84
CA LYS A 76 14.76 -12.74 -24.29
C LYS A 76 13.79 -13.85 -24.68
N ARG A 77 13.75 -14.93 -23.91
CA ARG A 77 12.81 -16.04 -24.15
C ARG A 77 11.35 -15.60 -24.00
N LEU A 78 11.03 -14.77 -23.01
CA LEU A 78 9.68 -14.22 -22.81
C LEU A 78 9.27 -13.34 -23.99
N THR A 79 10.14 -12.42 -24.41
CA THR A 79 9.82 -11.44 -25.46
C THR A 79 9.74 -12.06 -26.85
N MET A 80 10.67 -12.96 -27.19
CA MET A 80 10.68 -13.62 -28.50
C MET A 80 9.50 -14.59 -28.65
N LYS A 81 9.27 -15.47 -27.66
CA LYS A 81 8.19 -16.47 -27.73
C LYS A 81 6.80 -15.82 -27.86
N ASN A 82 6.63 -14.64 -27.26
CA ASN A 82 5.36 -13.94 -27.22
C ASN A 82 5.26 -12.81 -28.24
N ASN A 83 6.29 -12.59 -29.06
CA ASN A 83 6.43 -11.48 -30.03
C ASN A 83 6.10 -10.10 -29.40
N CYS A 84 6.70 -9.82 -28.23
CA CYS A 84 6.39 -8.63 -27.44
C CYS A 84 7.65 -7.84 -27.01
N ALA A 85 8.75 -7.97 -27.76
CA ALA A 85 10.01 -7.28 -27.48
C ALA A 85 9.87 -5.74 -27.42
N HIS A 86 8.98 -5.17 -28.23
CA HIS A 86 8.73 -3.72 -28.29
C HIS A 86 7.49 -3.28 -27.51
N HIS A 87 6.95 -4.13 -26.62
CA HIS A 87 5.77 -3.76 -25.84
C HIS A 87 6.12 -2.64 -24.83
N PRO A 88 5.52 -1.44 -24.90
CA PRO A 88 5.98 -0.28 -24.14
C PRO A 88 6.07 -0.50 -22.63
N TRP A 89 5.12 -1.25 -22.07
CA TRP A 89 5.14 -1.56 -20.63
C TRP A 89 6.24 -2.56 -20.26
N LEU A 90 6.56 -3.52 -21.13
CA LEU A 90 7.65 -4.48 -20.86
C LEU A 90 9.01 -3.79 -20.98
N THR A 91 9.18 -2.89 -21.95
CA THR A 91 10.39 -2.06 -22.07
C THR A 91 10.64 -1.26 -20.79
N ARG A 92 9.63 -0.52 -20.30
CA ARG A 92 9.73 0.22 -19.03
C ARG A 92 9.97 -0.69 -17.83
N LEU A 93 9.37 -1.89 -17.81
CA LEU A 93 9.59 -2.84 -16.74
C LEU A 93 11.04 -3.34 -16.72
N TYR A 94 11.63 -3.57 -17.88
CA TYR A 94 13.03 -3.98 -18.03
C TYR A 94 14.02 -2.89 -17.61
N GLU A 95 13.73 -1.63 -17.88
CA GLU A 95 14.52 -0.49 -17.35
C GLU A 95 14.58 -0.51 -15.81
N LEU A 96 13.53 -1.02 -15.16
CA LEU A 96 13.42 -1.16 -13.71
C LEU A 96 13.98 -2.50 -13.17
N ARG A 97 14.74 -3.27 -13.98
CA ARG A 97 15.22 -4.62 -13.63
C ARG A 97 15.97 -4.70 -12.30
N GLU A 98 16.71 -3.66 -11.94
CA GLU A 98 17.44 -3.57 -10.67
C GLU A 98 16.51 -3.53 -9.45
N LYS A 99 15.32 -2.93 -9.59
CA LYS A 99 14.32 -2.83 -8.52
C LYS A 99 13.42 -4.05 -8.41
N LEU A 100 13.31 -4.87 -9.46
CA LEU A 100 12.42 -6.03 -9.52
C LEU A 100 13.14 -7.37 -9.28
N CYS A 101 14.32 -7.57 -9.88
CA CYS A 101 14.92 -8.89 -9.96
C CYS A 101 15.73 -9.24 -8.69
N CYS A 102 15.82 -10.52 -8.36
CA CYS A 102 16.71 -10.99 -7.29
C CYS A 102 18.19 -10.93 -7.70
N ALA A 103 18.49 -11.00 -9.01
CA ALA A 103 19.84 -10.91 -9.55
C ALA A 103 20.61 -9.67 -9.06
N TYR A 104 19.92 -8.52 -9.00
CA TYR A 104 20.46 -7.23 -8.56
C TYR A 104 20.30 -6.96 -7.05
N GLY A 105 19.81 -7.93 -6.28
CA GLY A 105 19.52 -7.79 -4.85
C GLY A 105 20.56 -8.40 -3.92
N LYS A 106 21.77 -8.70 -4.41
CA LYS A 106 22.79 -9.45 -3.65
C LYS A 106 23.59 -8.59 -2.66
N ASP A 107 23.63 -7.27 -2.87
CA ASP A 107 24.37 -6.31 -2.06
C ASP A 107 23.61 -5.87 -0.79
N TYR A 108 22.37 -6.34 -0.58
CA TYR A 108 21.59 -6.02 0.61
C TYR A 108 20.63 -7.14 1.02
N PHE A 109 20.35 -7.20 2.33
CA PHE A 109 19.40 -8.18 2.87
C PHE A 109 17.95 -7.71 2.64
N SER A 110 17.19 -8.49 1.88
CA SER A 110 15.74 -8.33 1.68
C SER A 110 14.91 -9.35 2.44
N GLY A 111 15.54 -10.32 3.12
CA GLY A 111 14.86 -11.42 3.81
C GLY A 111 14.02 -12.32 2.90
N GLY A 112 14.25 -12.29 1.58
CA GLY A 112 13.42 -13.00 0.62
C GLY A 112 12.00 -12.43 0.48
N VAL A 113 11.76 -11.23 1.02
CA VAL A 113 10.46 -10.56 0.91
C VAL A 113 10.28 -10.09 -0.53
N LEU A 114 9.33 -10.70 -1.24
CA LEU A 114 8.98 -10.40 -2.63
C LEU A 114 7.68 -9.61 -2.77
N SER A 115 6.92 -9.47 -1.69
CA SER A 115 5.68 -8.71 -1.69
C SER A 115 5.44 -8.01 -0.37
N SER A 116 4.56 -7.02 -0.38
CA SER A 116 4.13 -6.32 0.82
C SER A 116 3.11 -7.13 1.63
N GLN A 117 3.36 -8.45 1.76
CA GLN A 117 2.45 -9.50 2.26
C GLN A 117 1.50 -9.05 3.39
N ARG A 118 2.01 -8.30 4.36
CA ARG A 118 1.25 -7.80 5.51
C ARG A 118 0.28 -6.67 5.15
N SER A 119 0.67 -5.67 4.36
CA SER A 119 -0.26 -4.62 3.89
C SER A 119 -1.24 -5.16 2.85
N GLU A 120 -0.83 -6.11 2.01
CA GLU A 120 -1.71 -6.75 1.01
C GLU A 120 -2.86 -7.54 1.65
N SER A 121 -2.56 -8.34 2.68
CA SER A 121 -3.58 -9.10 3.41
C SER A 121 -4.59 -8.20 4.12
N THR A 122 -4.11 -7.15 4.79
CA THR A 122 -4.97 -6.16 5.44
C THR A 122 -5.81 -5.41 4.41
N ASN A 123 -5.20 -4.92 3.32
CA ASN A 123 -5.92 -4.21 2.26
C ASN A 123 -6.98 -5.10 1.58
N ASN A 124 -6.65 -6.34 1.26
CA ASN A 124 -7.62 -7.30 0.70
C ASN A 124 -8.77 -7.60 1.68
N SER A 125 -8.48 -7.70 2.98
CA SER A 125 -9.50 -7.90 4.00
C SER A 125 -10.43 -6.69 4.13
N ILE A 126 -9.90 -5.47 4.02
CA ILE A 126 -10.67 -4.23 4.00
C ILE A 126 -11.53 -4.15 2.74
N CYS A 127 -10.92 -4.27 1.55
CA CYS A 127 -11.64 -4.14 0.27
C CYS A 127 -12.73 -5.20 0.07
N LYS A 128 -12.62 -6.38 0.70
CA LYS A 128 -13.68 -7.40 0.66
C LYS A 128 -14.87 -7.10 1.58
N ARG A 129 -14.65 -6.30 2.63
CA ARG A 129 -15.65 -6.02 3.66
C ARG A 129 -16.30 -4.65 3.47
N LEU A 130 -15.63 -3.73 2.79
CA LEU A 130 -16.13 -2.40 2.48
C LEU A 130 -16.71 -2.31 1.06
N SER A 131 -17.79 -1.57 0.92
CA SER A 131 -18.40 -1.17 -0.35
C SER A 131 -18.61 0.34 -0.38
N LYS A 132 -18.95 0.90 -1.55
CA LYS A 132 -19.29 2.33 -1.68
C LYS A 132 -20.52 2.75 -0.85
N MET A 133 -21.33 1.80 -0.40
CA MET A 133 -22.53 2.05 0.43
C MET A 133 -22.28 1.79 1.92
N THR A 134 -21.07 1.43 2.32
CA THR A 134 -20.76 1.16 3.73
C THR A 134 -20.80 2.46 4.52
N THR A 135 -21.64 2.51 5.56
CA THR A 135 -21.74 3.69 6.44
C THR A 135 -20.50 3.82 7.33
N LEU A 136 -20.31 4.99 7.95
CA LEU A 136 -19.23 5.20 8.92
C LEU A 136 -19.32 4.24 10.12
N CYS A 137 -20.53 3.92 10.57
CA CYS A 137 -20.76 2.97 11.66
C CYS A 137 -20.36 1.55 11.24
N ASP A 138 -20.81 1.11 10.06
CA ASP A 138 -20.42 -0.21 9.52
C ASP A 138 -18.90 -0.32 9.33
N PHE A 139 -18.27 0.77 8.87
CA PHE A 139 -16.82 0.84 8.74
C PHE A 139 -16.13 0.62 10.09
N TYR A 140 -16.62 1.25 11.17
CA TYR A 140 -16.04 1.12 12.51
C TYR A 140 -16.08 -0.33 13.00
N ASP A 141 -17.20 -1.02 12.83
CA ASP A 141 -17.37 -2.41 13.27
C ASP A 141 -16.52 -3.40 12.45
N ILE A 142 -16.49 -3.20 11.13
CA ILE A 142 -15.65 -3.97 10.21
C ILE A 142 -14.17 -3.78 10.57
N PHE A 143 -13.76 -2.54 10.83
CA PHE A 143 -12.39 -2.21 11.13
C PHE A 143 -11.97 -2.74 12.50
N GLY A 144 -12.84 -2.67 13.52
CA GLY A 144 -12.61 -3.29 14.82
C GLY A 144 -12.36 -4.79 14.72
N THR A 145 -13.05 -5.48 13.81
CA THR A 145 -12.82 -6.91 13.53
C THR A 145 -11.43 -7.16 12.91
N ILE A 146 -10.97 -6.25 12.04
CA ILE A 146 -9.64 -6.32 11.43
C ILE A 146 -8.54 -6.06 12.48
N LEU A 147 -8.77 -5.14 13.43
CA LEU A 147 -7.86 -4.89 14.55
C LEU A 147 -7.71 -6.12 15.46
N LYS A 148 -8.82 -6.80 15.78
CA LYS A 148 -8.82 -8.06 16.55
C LYS A 148 -8.10 -9.20 15.81
N PHE A 149 -8.10 -9.19 14.48
CA PHE A 149 -7.32 -10.14 13.70
C PHE A 149 -5.84 -9.77 13.67
N GLY A 150 -5.53 -8.48 13.50
CA GLY A 150 -4.18 -7.94 13.55
C GLY A 150 -3.47 -8.23 14.87
N SER A 151 -4.17 -8.14 16.00
CA SER A 151 -3.61 -8.46 17.33
C SER A 151 -3.14 -9.91 17.46
N LYS A 152 -3.74 -10.83 16.70
CA LYS A 152 -3.36 -12.26 16.67
C LYS A 152 -2.17 -12.54 15.77
N ILE A 153 -1.89 -11.67 14.79
CA ILE A 153 -0.84 -11.88 13.78
C ILE A 153 0.42 -11.08 14.09
N TYR A 154 0.29 -9.88 14.66
CA TYR A 154 1.43 -9.05 14.98
C TYR A 154 2.13 -9.51 16.27
N THR A 155 3.44 -9.32 16.35
CA THR A 155 4.15 -9.41 17.62
C THR A 155 3.57 -8.38 18.59
N ILE A 156 3.43 -8.74 19.86
CA ILE A 156 2.80 -7.90 20.90
C ILE A 156 3.36 -6.46 20.89
N GLY A 157 4.68 -6.31 20.73
CA GLY A 157 5.34 -5.00 20.68
C GLY A 157 4.99 -4.17 19.44
N ALA A 158 4.80 -4.81 18.27
CA ALA A 158 4.37 -4.11 17.05
C ALA A 158 2.89 -3.72 17.14
N TYR A 159 2.05 -4.61 17.67
CA TYR A 159 0.63 -4.35 17.87
C TYR A 159 0.41 -3.17 18.82
N LYS A 160 1.03 -3.18 20.01
CA LYS A 160 0.90 -2.08 20.98
C LYS A 160 1.30 -0.71 20.40
N ARG A 161 2.35 -0.66 19.58
CA ARG A 161 2.76 0.59 18.93
C ARG A 161 1.75 1.08 17.90
N PHE A 162 1.22 0.16 17.09
CA PHE A 162 0.18 0.48 16.11
C PHE A 162 -1.12 0.91 16.80
N GLU A 163 -1.59 0.15 17.79
CA GLU A 163 -2.77 0.45 18.60
C GLU A 163 -2.65 1.83 19.26
N ASN A 164 -1.52 2.15 19.88
CA ASN A 164 -1.29 3.46 20.51
C ASN A 164 -1.36 4.62 19.52
N GLU A 165 -0.72 4.52 18.36
CA GLU A 165 -0.76 5.58 17.35
C GLU A 165 -2.14 5.68 16.68
N PHE A 166 -2.83 4.55 16.53
CA PHE A 166 -4.18 4.52 15.98
C PHE A 166 -5.20 5.15 16.93
N VAL A 167 -5.17 4.79 18.23
CA VAL A 167 -6.01 5.40 19.26
C VAL A 167 -5.78 6.90 19.26
N LYS A 168 -4.53 7.39 19.20
CA LYS A 168 -4.25 8.82 19.11
C LYS A 168 -4.82 9.47 17.86
N ALA A 169 -4.75 8.81 16.70
CA ALA A 169 -5.31 9.33 15.44
C ALA A 169 -6.85 9.38 15.44
N MET A 170 -7.49 8.49 16.20
CA MET A 170 -8.96 8.39 16.31
C MET A 170 -9.53 9.11 17.54
N SER A 171 -8.68 9.55 18.47
CA SER A 171 -9.09 10.25 19.69
C SER A 171 -9.40 11.70 19.36
N TYR A 172 -10.54 11.92 18.72
CA TYR A 172 -11.11 13.24 18.56
C TYR A 172 -11.80 13.64 19.86
N LYS A 173 -11.42 14.81 20.36
CA LYS A 173 -12.14 15.48 21.44
C LYS A 173 -13.19 16.39 20.82
N HIS A 174 -14.29 16.57 21.54
CA HIS A 174 -15.30 17.53 21.13
C HIS A 174 -15.67 18.48 22.26
N LYS A 175 -16.05 19.70 21.89
CA LYS A 175 -16.68 20.68 22.78
C LYS A 175 -17.97 21.18 22.15
N ILE A 176 -19.04 21.22 22.95
CA ILE A 176 -20.33 21.75 22.51
C ILE A 176 -20.20 23.27 22.34
N VAL A 177 -20.72 23.78 21.23
CA VAL A 177 -20.79 25.20 20.87
C VAL A 177 -22.26 25.64 20.95
N PRO A 178 -22.55 26.90 21.30
CA PRO A 178 -23.92 27.40 21.26
C PRO A 178 -24.61 27.06 19.94
N SER A 179 -25.81 26.50 20.02
CA SER A 179 -26.62 26.13 18.86
C SER A 179 -26.98 27.37 18.05
N ILE A 180 -26.90 27.26 16.72
CA ILE A 180 -27.38 28.26 15.78
C ILE A 180 -28.60 27.64 15.10
N ASP A 181 -29.77 28.28 15.19
CA ASP A 181 -31.00 27.88 14.49
C ASP A 181 -31.34 26.38 14.65
N ASP A 182 -31.53 25.92 15.89
CA ASP A 182 -31.84 24.51 16.28
C ASP A 182 -30.80 23.45 15.81
N THR A 183 -29.67 23.88 15.27
CA THR A 183 -28.58 23.00 14.86
C THR A 183 -27.56 22.86 15.99
N LEU A 184 -27.24 21.62 16.36
CA LEU A 184 -26.23 21.29 17.37
C LEU A 184 -24.83 21.46 16.77
N CYS A 185 -23.99 22.30 17.38
CA CYS A 185 -22.64 22.57 16.88
C CYS A 185 -21.56 22.02 17.82
N TYR A 186 -20.52 21.42 17.25
CA TYR A 186 -19.41 20.80 17.98
C TYR A 186 -18.08 21.25 17.39
N TYR A 187 -17.16 21.73 18.23
CA TYR A 187 -15.75 21.79 17.85
C TYR A 187 -15.15 20.41 17.98
N VAL A 188 -14.61 19.87 16.89
CA VAL A 188 -13.92 18.58 16.88
C VAL A 188 -12.44 18.80 16.60
N TYR A 189 -11.58 18.30 17.50
CA TYR A 189 -10.14 18.53 17.44
C TYR A 189 -9.34 17.32 17.92
N THR A 190 -8.05 17.27 17.56
CA THR A 190 -7.10 16.24 18.01
C THR A 190 -6.03 16.87 18.89
N GLU A 191 -5.54 16.17 19.92
CA GLU A 191 -4.49 16.69 20.84
C GLU A 191 -3.16 17.06 20.15
N ARG A 192 -2.97 16.67 18.88
CA ARG A 192 -1.76 16.99 18.10
C ARG A 192 -1.88 18.26 17.26
N MET A 193 -3.10 18.76 17.05
CA MET A 193 -3.37 19.91 16.19
C MET A 193 -4.23 20.92 16.94
N ASP A 194 -3.60 21.66 17.86
CA ASP A 194 -4.25 22.76 18.59
C ASP A 194 -4.59 23.97 17.69
N GLU A 195 -4.18 23.97 16.41
CA GLU A 195 -4.41 25.07 15.47
C GLU A 195 -5.59 24.86 14.50
N PHE A 196 -6.13 23.64 14.37
CA PHE A 196 -7.20 23.34 13.41
C PHE A 196 -8.35 22.57 14.08
N SER A 197 -9.31 23.30 14.65
CA SER A 197 -10.60 22.74 15.06
C SER A 197 -11.58 22.82 13.90
N ASN A 198 -12.19 21.70 13.54
CA ASN A 198 -13.31 21.70 12.58
C ASN A 198 -14.62 21.92 13.35
N VAL A 199 -15.56 22.66 12.75
CA VAL A 199 -16.91 22.80 13.30
C VAL A 199 -17.80 21.77 12.63
N VAL A 200 -18.35 20.86 13.43
CA VAL A 200 -19.37 19.90 12.98
C VAL A 200 -20.71 20.41 13.46
N SER A 201 -21.63 20.63 12.52
CA SER A 201 -23.02 20.98 12.80
C SER A 201 -23.91 19.78 12.51
N PHE A 202 -24.91 19.54 13.37
CA PHE A 202 -25.88 18.47 13.25
C PHE A 202 -27.29 19.05 13.37
N ASP A 203 -28.08 18.87 12.32
CA ASP A 203 -29.49 19.26 12.28
C ASP A 203 -30.35 18.06 12.68
N PRO A 204 -31.00 18.09 13.86
CA PRO A 204 -31.85 16.98 14.32
C PRO A 204 -33.10 16.77 13.47
N SER A 205 -33.57 17.80 12.76
CA SER A 205 -34.80 17.74 11.96
C SER A 205 -34.61 16.99 10.65
N THR A 206 -33.43 17.14 10.04
CA THR A 206 -33.04 16.47 8.79
C THR A 206 -32.13 15.26 9.01
N ASN A 207 -31.68 15.04 10.26
CA ASN A 207 -30.69 14.04 10.64
C ASN A 207 -29.41 14.14 9.78
N CYS A 208 -29.03 15.37 9.43
CA CYS A 208 -27.87 15.68 8.58
C CYS A 208 -26.74 16.29 9.40
N ALA A 209 -25.50 15.89 9.09
CA ALA A 209 -24.30 16.47 9.67
C ALA A 209 -23.45 17.14 8.59
N CYS A 210 -22.92 18.32 8.91
CA CYS A 210 -22.03 19.10 8.05
C CYS A 210 -20.74 19.44 8.80
N CYS A 211 -19.62 19.53 8.09
CA CYS A 211 -18.32 19.88 8.66
C CYS A 211 -17.74 21.08 7.87
N THR A 212 -17.30 22.11 8.58
CA THR A 212 -16.65 23.31 8.04
C THR A 212 -15.33 23.59 8.73
#